data_AF-A0A3L9M0X9-F1
#
_entry.id   AF-A0A3L9M0X9-F1
#
_cell.length_a   1.000
_cell.length_b   1.000
_cell.length_c   1.000
_cell.angle_alpha   90.00
_cell.angle_beta   90.00
_cell.angle_gamma   90.00
#
_symmetry.space_group_name_H-M   'P 1'
#
loop_
_entity.id
_entity.type
_entity.pdbx_description
1 polymer ?
#
loop_
_entity_poly.entity_id
_entity_poly.type
_entity_poly.pdbx_seq_one_letter_code
_entity_poly.pdbx_strand_id
1 'polypeptide(L)'
;MVSLKYETDSPIECISKITGDNLCESISNLKTLIYADIVIIILLIIFRNKISKMGYKKVCLECKISFNRDIDLGSELSYPCPECGKPMTLLSHRFRAPKKNDKKAWETVKFLIENGFPFQHIYKIEDGKLTNEYAEFPNSMKEAEEFIEIYKDQAYKK
;
A
#
# COMPACT_ATOMS: atom_id res chain seq x y z
N MET A 1 33.56 12.49 -13.88
CA MET A 1 33.77 13.73 -13.11
C MET A 1 35.26 13.94 -13.01
N VAL A 2 35.80 14.94 -13.69
CA VAL A 2 37.26 15.17 -13.72
C VAL A 2 37.64 15.99 -12.50
N SER A 3 38.77 15.65 -11.87
CA SER A 3 39.20 16.28 -10.63
C SER A 3 39.90 17.60 -10.94
N LEU A 4 39.47 18.69 -10.27
CA LEU A 4 40.00 20.05 -10.43
C LEU A 4 41.55 20.07 -10.42
N LYS A 5 42.15 19.22 -9.60
CA LYS A 5 43.60 19.04 -9.43
C LYS A 5 44.35 18.71 -10.74
N TYR A 6 43.70 18.17 -11.75
CA TYR A 6 44.34 17.72 -12.99
C TYR A 6 44.12 18.66 -14.18
N GLU A 7 43.18 19.60 -14.10
CA GLU A 7 42.82 20.49 -15.22
C GLU A 7 43.13 21.97 -14.98
N THR A 8 43.57 22.33 -13.77
CA THR A 8 43.88 23.71 -13.37
C THR A 8 45.28 23.78 -12.72
N ASP A 9 45.96 24.94 -12.78
CA ASP A 9 47.32 25.07 -12.23
C ASP A 9 47.34 25.05 -10.70
N SER A 10 46.22 25.42 -10.10
CA SER A 10 46.03 25.50 -8.67
C SER A 10 44.63 25.03 -8.30
N PRO A 11 44.43 24.39 -7.13
CA PRO A 11 43.12 24.02 -6.62
C PRO A 11 42.13 25.18 -6.41
N ILE A 12 42.60 26.42 -6.57
CA ILE A 12 41.85 27.67 -6.42
C ILE A 12 41.39 28.21 -7.80
N GLU A 13 42.01 27.78 -8.89
CA GLU A 13 41.60 28.16 -10.25
C GLU A 13 40.42 27.30 -10.72
N CYS A 14 39.42 27.95 -11.32
CA CYS A 14 38.15 27.32 -11.67
C CYS A 14 37.96 27.05 -13.17
N ILE A 15 38.84 27.58 -14.02
CA ILE A 15 38.76 27.47 -15.48
C ILE A 15 39.65 26.33 -15.94
N SER A 16 39.08 25.35 -16.66
CA SER A 16 39.86 24.26 -17.26
C SER A 16 40.82 24.79 -18.33
N LYS A 17 42.09 24.38 -18.30
CA LYS A 17 43.04 24.68 -19.37
C LYS A 17 42.81 23.88 -20.65
N ILE A 18 42.10 22.77 -20.56
CA ILE A 18 41.87 21.84 -21.67
C ILE A 18 40.61 22.25 -22.43
N THR A 19 39.51 22.51 -21.71
CA THR A 19 38.21 22.80 -22.32
C THR A 19 37.81 24.27 -22.24
N GLY A 20 38.42 25.07 -21.34
CA GLY A 20 38.03 26.46 -21.08
C GLY A 20 36.79 26.62 -20.20
N ASP A 21 36.22 25.52 -19.70
CA ASP A 21 34.98 25.54 -18.93
C ASP A 21 35.19 25.90 -17.47
N ASN A 22 34.14 26.45 -16.84
CA ASN A 22 34.10 26.66 -15.40
C ASN A 22 33.77 25.35 -14.66
N LEU A 23 34.83 24.68 -14.20
CA LEU A 23 34.72 23.41 -13.47
C LEU A 23 34.08 23.60 -12.09
N CYS A 24 34.28 24.75 -11.43
CA CYS A 24 33.68 25.04 -10.13
C CYS A 24 32.16 25.16 -10.23
N GLU A 25 31.66 25.85 -11.25
CA GLU A 25 30.23 25.95 -11.55
C GLU A 25 29.63 24.60 -11.90
N SER A 26 30.31 23.81 -12.73
CA SER A 26 29.90 22.44 -13.07
C SER A 26 29.80 21.52 -11.84
N ILE A 27 30.78 21.60 -10.93
CA ILE A 27 30.77 20.83 -9.67
C ILE A 27 29.64 21.30 -8.75
N SER A 28 29.39 22.61 -8.67
CA SER A 28 28.29 23.17 -7.87
C SER A 28 26.93 22.70 -8.38
N ASN A 29 26.70 22.78 -9.70
CA ASN A 29 25.47 22.32 -10.34
C ASN A 29 25.26 20.81 -10.14
N LEU A 30 26.32 20.00 -10.24
CA LEU A 30 26.26 18.57 -9.97
C LEU A 30 25.90 18.26 -8.50
N LYS A 31 26.47 19.00 -7.54
CA LYS A 31 26.10 18.85 -6.12
C LYS A 31 24.63 19.20 -5.87
N THR A 32 24.14 20.25 -6.52
CA THR A 32 22.73 20.65 -6.45
C THR A 32 21.81 19.57 -7.00
N LEU A 33 22.16 18.96 -8.14
CA LEU A 33 21.42 17.82 -8.71
C LEU A 33 21.40 16.61 -7.76
N ILE A 34 22.56 16.23 -7.22
CA ILE A 34 22.66 15.11 -6.26
C ILE A 34 21.79 15.37 -5.02
N TYR A 35 21.82 16.60 -4.49
CA TYR A 35 20.99 16.95 -3.33
C TYR A 35 19.50 16.90 -3.65
N ALA A 36 19.09 17.41 -4.82
CA ALA A 36 17.71 17.33 -5.28
C ALA A 36 17.25 15.87 -5.42
N ASP A 37 18.06 14.98 -5.99
CA ASP A 37 17.76 13.56 -6.13
C ASP A 37 17.60 12.87 -4.78
N ILE A 38 18.47 13.17 -3.81
CA ILE A 38 18.37 12.63 -2.44
C ILE A 38 17.06 13.07 -1.79
N VAL A 39 16.69 14.36 -1.92
CA VAL A 39 15.44 14.89 -1.38
C VAL A 39 14.23 14.21 -2.02
N ILE A 40 14.24 14.02 -3.34
CA ILE A 40 13.18 13.32 -4.07
C ILE A 40 13.06 11.87 -3.59
N ILE A 41 14.18 11.16 -3.42
CA ILE A 41 14.18 9.78 -2.92
C ILE A 41 13.61 9.72 -1.49
N ILE A 42 13.99 10.65 -0.61
CA ILE A 42 13.45 10.72 0.76
C ILE A 42 11.93 10.95 0.72
N LEU A 43 11.46 11.89 -0.10
CA LEU A 43 10.04 12.12 -0.30
C LEU A 43 9.35 10.86 -0.81
N LEU A 44 9.89 10.19 -1.83
CA LEU A 44 9.35 8.94 -2.36
C LEU A 44 9.31 7.83 -1.31
N ILE A 45 10.31 7.71 -0.43
CA ILE A 45 10.30 6.74 0.68
C ILE A 45 9.18 7.06 1.68
N ILE A 46 9.00 8.33 2.03
CA ILE A 46 7.90 8.79 2.91
C ILE A 46 6.54 8.46 2.28
N PHE A 47 6.37 8.74 0.98
CA PHE A 47 5.15 8.42 0.24
C PHE A 47 4.95 6.92 0.02
N ARG A 48 6.02 6.13 -0.11
CA ARG A 48 5.96 4.67 -0.31
C ARG A 48 5.25 3.95 0.84
N ASN A 49 5.46 4.42 2.07
CA ASN A 49 4.74 3.91 3.25
C ASN A 49 3.22 4.11 3.17
N LYS A 50 2.76 5.06 2.34
CA LYS A 50 1.34 5.30 2.08
C LYS A 50 0.80 4.40 0.96
N ILE A 51 1.64 3.99 0.00
CA ILE A 51 1.25 3.21 -1.20
C ILE A 51 1.21 1.69 -0.93
N SER A 52 1.97 1.15 0.03
CA SER A 52 2.02 -0.29 0.36
C SER A 52 0.71 -0.90 0.91
N LYS A 53 -0.38 -0.14 0.93
CA LYS A 53 -1.70 -0.59 1.41
C LYS A 53 -2.60 -1.19 0.32
N MET A 54 -2.16 -1.28 -0.94
CA MET A 54 -2.99 -1.67 -2.09
C MET A 54 -2.92 -3.17 -2.47
N GLY A 55 -2.25 -4.01 -1.69
CA GLY A 55 -2.24 -5.47 -1.90
C GLY A 55 -3.36 -6.21 -1.15
N TYR A 56 -3.64 -7.44 -1.58
CA TYR A 56 -4.46 -8.39 -0.80
C TYR A 56 -3.86 -8.60 0.59
N LYS A 57 -4.70 -8.97 1.56
CA LYS A 57 -4.31 -9.12 2.96
C LYS A 57 -4.63 -10.52 3.47
N LYS A 58 -3.68 -11.15 4.15
CA LYS A 58 -3.88 -12.39 4.89
C LYS A 58 -4.41 -12.01 6.28
N VAL A 59 -5.56 -12.53 6.71
CA VAL A 59 -6.22 -12.12 7.94
C VAL A 59 -6.55 -13.31 8.83
N CYS A 60 -6.12 -13.26 10.09
CA CYS A 60 -6.49 -14.24 11.10
C CYS A 60 -7.56 -13.62 12.00
N LEU A 61 -8.79 -14.12 11.88
CA LEU A 61 -9.94 -13.64 12.68
C LEU A 61 -9.80 -14.00 14.17
N GLU A 62 -9.09 -15.07 14.48
CA GLU A 62 -8.89 -15.57 15.85
C GLU A 62 -7.87 -14.72 16.62
N CYS A 63 -6.73 -14.44 15.99
CA CYS A 63 -5.67 -13.63 16.60
C CYS A 63 -5.85 -12.12 16.38
N LYS A 64 -6.80 -11.72 15.53
CA LYS A 64 -7.10 -10.31 15.20
C LYS A 64 -5.89 -9.58 14.63
N ILE A 65 -5.22 -10.26 13.70
CA ILE A 65 -4.01 -9.75 13.01
C ILE A 65 -4.19 -9.84 11.49
N SER A 66 -3.52 -8.93 10.79
CA SER A 66 -3.50 -8.89 9.34
C SER A 66 -2.09 -8.67 8.82
N PHE A 67 -1.71 -9.40 7.77
CA PHE A 67 -0.46 -9.21 7.05
C PHE A 67 -0.76 -8.87 5.59
N ASN A 68 0.14 -8.12 4.96
CA ASN A 68 0.07 -7.94 3.51
C ASN A 68 0.43 -9.27 2.82
N ARG A 69 -0.21 -9.56 1.69
CA ARG A 69 0.20 -10.66 0.83
C ARG A 69 1.51 -10.29 0.14
N ASP A 70 2.47 -11.18 0.22
CA ASP A 70 3.73 -11.08 -0.52
C ASP A 70 3.50 -11.40 -2.00
N ILE A 71 4.42 -11.02 -2.87
CA ILE A 71 4.34 -11.34 -4.29
C ILE A 71 4.75 -12.81 -4.46
N ASP A 72 3.77 -13.70 -4.39
CA ASP A 72 3.99 -15.14 -4.47
C ASP A 72 3.66 -15.64 -5.89
N LEU A 73 4.64 -16.22 -6.60
CA LEU A 73 4.52 -16.78 -7.96
C LEU A 73 3.96 -18.22 -8.00
N GLY A 74 3.54 -18.78 -6.85
CA GLY A 74 3.08 -20.17 -6.70
C GLY A 74 1.57 -20.30 -6.40
N SER A 75 0.99 -21.45 -6.75
CA SER A 75 -0.47 -21.65 -6.90
C SER A 75 -1.24 -22.29 -5.74
N GLU A 76 -0.63 -22.55 -4.58
CA GLU A 76 -1.37 -23.08 -3.40
C GLU A 76 -0.83 -22.45 -2.13
N LEU A 77 -1.39 -21.31 -1.77
CA LEU A 77 -0.92 -20.55 -0.62
C LEU A 77 -1.79 -20.86 0.60
N SER A 78 -1.37 -21.89 1.32
CA SER A 78 -1.70 -22.06 2.73
C SER A 78 -1.02 -20.94 3.52
N TYR A 79 -1.81 -20.07 4.15
CA TYR A 79 -1.29 -19.02 5.01
C TYR A 79 -1.55 -19.38 6.48
N PRO A 80 -0.69 -20.16 7.15
CA PRO A 80 -0.84 -20.42 8.57
C PRO A 80 -0.59 -19.13 9.36
N CYS A 81 -1.41 -18.88 10.37
CA CYS A 81 -1.23 -17.77 11.29
C CYS A 81 0.04 -18.01 12.15
N PRO A 82 0.96 -17.05 12.27
CA PRO A 82 2.18 -17.22 13.06
C PRO A 82 1.90 -17.35 14.58
N GLU A 83 0.75 -16.87 15.06
CA GLU A 83 0.39 -16.90 16.48
C GLU A 83 -0.36 -18.17 16.88
N CYS A 84 -1.20 -18.73 16.00
CA CYS A 84 -2.09 -19.86 16.36
C CYS A 84 -2.09 -21.03 15.37
N GLY A 85 -1.35 -20.94 14.27
CA GLY A 85 -1.26 -21.99 13.25
C GLY A 85 -2.52 -22.19 12.38
N LYS A 86 -3.65 -21.57 12.72
CA LYS A 86 -4.89 -21.66 11.93
C LYS A 86 -4.74 -21.00 10.56
N PRO A 87 -5.45 -21.49 9.52
CA PRO A 87 -5.41 -20.89 8.19
C PRO A 87 -5.97 -19.47 8.23
N MET A 88 -5.27 -18.55 7.55
CA MET A 88 -5.67 -17.16 7.39
C MET A 88 -6.51 -16.99 6.13
N THR A 89 -7.51 -16.11 6.21
CA THR A 89 -8.38 -15.76 5.08
C THR A 89 -7.72 -14.69 4.23
N LEU A 90 -7.70 -14.87 2.91
CA LEU A 90 -7.24 -13.84 2.00
C LEU A 90 -8.37 -12.85 1.71
N LEU A 91 -8.18 -11.58 2.09
CA LEU A 91 -9.11 -10.48 1.84
C LEU A 91 -8.54 -9.52 0.81
N SER A 92 -9.41 -8.76 0.14
CA SER A 92 -9.01 -7.81 -0.90
C SER A 92 -8.22 -6.62 -0.35
N HIS A 93 -7.66 -5.81 -1.26
CA HIS A 93 -6.98 -4.55 -0.94
C HIS A 93 -7.88 -3.48 -0.31
N ARG A 94 -9.22 -3.63 -0.40
CA ARG A 94 -10.18 -2.72 0.25
C ARG A 94 -10.28 -2.97 1.74
N PHE A 95 -9.88 -4.16 2.22
CA PHE A 95 -9.92 -4.47 3.64
C PHE A 95 -9.03 -3.50 4.45
N ARG A 96 -9.61 -2.96 5.51
CA ARG A 96 -8.94 -2.12 6.51
C ARG A 96 -9.05 -2.83 7.85
N ALA A 97 -7.92 -3.38 8.30
CA ALA A 97 -7.88 -4.13 9.55
C ALA A 97 -8.25 -3.20 10.72
N PRO A 98 -9.23 -3.59 11.56
CA PRO A 98 -9.52 -2.89 12.79
C PRO A 98 -8.34 -2.94 13.77
N LYS A 99 -8.37 -2.08 14.80
CA LYS A 99 -7.40 -2.16 15.90
C LYS A 99 -7.54 -3.54 16.58
N LYS A 100 -6.42 -4.15 16.99
CA LYS A 100 -6.40 -5.49 17.63
C LYS A 100 -7.35 -5.60 18.83
N ASN A 101 -7.46 -4.53 19.63
CA ASN A 101 -8.30 -4.49 20.83
C ASN A 101 -9.79 -4.20 20.56
N ASP A 102 -10.16 -3.83 19.33
CA ASP A 102 -11.53 -3.48 18.97
C ASP A 102 -12.36 -4.74 18.66
N LYS A 103 -12.84 -5.40 19.72
CA LYS A 103 -13.56 -6.67 19.59
C LYS A 103 -14.81 -6.55 18.72
N LYS A 104 -15.56 -5.45 18.85
CA LYS A 104 -16.81 -5.21 18.12
C LYS A 104 -16.55 -5.11 16.62
N ALA A 105 -15.54 -4.35 16.20
CA ALA A 105 -15.21 -4.23 14.79
C ALA A 105 -14.75 -5.58 14.19
N TRP A 106 -13.99 -6.38 14.94
CA TRP A 106 -13.58 -7.72 14.51
C TRP A 106 -14.76 -8.70 14.40
N GLU A 107 -15.77 -8.58 15.27
CA GLU A 107 -17.01 -9.34 15.17
C GLU A 107 -17.79 -8.97 13.89
N THR A 108 -17.92 -7.69 13.57
CA THR A 108 -18.52 -7.22 12.31
C THR A 108 -17.79 -7.79 11.09
N VAL A 109 -16.46 -7.75 11.09
CA VAL A 109 -15.63 -8.31 10.00
C VAL A 109 -15.88 -9.81 9.83
N LYS A 110 -15.92 -10.56 10.95
CA LYS A 110 -16.20 -12.00 10.92
C LYS A 110 -17.58 -12.28 10.34
N PHE A 111 -18.60 -11.53 10.77
CA PHE A 111 -19.97 -11.65 10.30
C PHE A 111 -20.10 -11.40 8.79
N LEU A 112 -19.45 -10.35 8.27
CA LEU A 112 -19.45 -10.06 6.83
C LEU A 112 -18.81 -11.19 6.00
N ILE A 113 -17.67 -11.73 6.46
CA ILE A 113 -16.97 -12.82 5.76
C ILE A 113 -17.81 -14.11 5.77
N GLU A 114 -18.45 -14.42 6.90
CA GLU A 114 -19.32 -15.59 7.03
C GLU A 114 -20.52 -15.54 6.08
N ASN A 115 -21.06 -14.34 5.84
CA ASN A 115 -22.15 -14.07 4.89
C ASN A 115 -21.68 -13.87 3.43
N GLY A 116 -20.43 -14.19 3.09
CA GLY A 116 -19.96 -14.19 1.70
C GLY A 116 -19.42 -12.86 1.20
N PHE A 117 -19.06 -11.93 2.11
CA PHE A 117 -18.48 -10.63 1.77
C PHE A 117 -17.03 -10.47 2.29
N PRO A 118 -16.02 -11.13 1.68
CA PRO A 118 -14.60 -10.95 1.98
C PRO A 118 -14.01 -9.62 1.46
N PHE A 119 -14.75 -8.52 1.60
CA PHE A 119 -14.35 -7.17 1.21
C PHE A 119 -14.09 -7.02 -0.30
N GLN A 120 -14.82 -7.72 -1.17
CA GLN A 120 -14.72 -7.53 -2.62
C GLN A 120 -15.24 -6.16 -3.08
N HIS A 121 -15.12 -5.88 -4.37
CA HIS A 121 -15.81 -4.77 -5.00
C HIS A 121 -17.31 -5.05 -5.01
N ILE A 122 -18.07 -4.17 -4.37
CA ILE A 122 -19.53 -4.17 -4.37
C ILE A 122 -19.95 -2.83 -4.95
N TYR A 123 -20.81 -2.87 -5.95
CA TYR A 123 -21.30 -1.69 -6.64
C TYR A 123 -22.58 -1.21 -5.96
N LYS A 124 -22.70 0.10 -5.75
CA LYS A 124 -23.92 0.68 -5.19
C LYS A 124 -25.10 0.45 -6.13
N ILE A 125 -26.28 0.31 -5.55
CA ILE A 125 -27.54 0.18 -6.27
C ILE A 125 -28.33 1.46 -6.01
N GLU A 126 -28.58 2.24 -7.05
CA GLU A 126 -29.42 3.44 -7.03
C GLU A 126 -30.58 3.23 -8.01
N ASP A 127 -31.81 3.45 -7.57
CA ASP A 127 -33.03 3.23 -8.37
C ASP A 127 -33.11 1.85 -9.07
N GLY A 128 -32.60 0.81 -8.39
CA GLY A 128 -32.56 -0.56 -8.91
C GLY A 128 -31.52 -0.79 -10.02
N LYS A 129 -30.63 0.18 -10.29
CA LYS A 129 -29.54 0.07 -11.26
C LYS A 129 -28.19 0.06 -10.55
N LEU A 130 -27.28 -0.79 -11.05
CA LEU A 130 -25.89 -0.81 -10.60
C LEU A 130 -25.20 0.47 -11.08
N THR A 131 -24.55 1.18 -10.16
CA THR A 131 -23.72 2.35 -10.47
C THR A 131 -22.26 1.94 -10.63
N ASN A 132 -21.44 2.86 -11.15
CA ASN A 132 -19.99 2.68 -11.19
C ASN A 132 -19.31 3.00 -9.84
N GLU A 133 -20.09 3.38 -8.81
CA GLU A 133 -19.57 3.68 -7.50
C GLU A 133 -19.50 2.44 -6.62
N TYR A 134 -18.44 2.34 -5.81
CA TYR A 134 -18.30 1.26 -4.86
C TYR A 134 -19.06 1.57 -3.57
N ALA A 135 -19.77 0.57 -3.05
CA ALA A 135 -20.35 0.62 -1.72
C ALA A 135 -19.23 0.64 -0.65
N GLU A 136 -19.51 1.34 0.44
CA GLU A 136 -18.65 1.33 1.63
C GLU A 136 -19.02 0.16 2.52
N PHE A 137 -18.01 -0.51 3.07
CA PHE A 137 -18.25 -1.58 4.02
C PHE A 137 -18.64 -1.01 5.38
N PRO A 138 -19.65 -1.60 6.03
CA PRO A 138 -20.15 -1.12 7.31
C PRO A 138 -19.13 -1.35 8.42
N ASN A 139 -19.18 -0.51 9.45
CA ASN A 139 -18.29 -0.60 10.61
C ASN A 139 -18.99 -1.09 11.89
N SER A 140 -20.32 -1.16 11.87
CA SER A 140 -21.16 -1.64 12.97
C SER A 140 -21.95 -2.88 12.57
N MET A 141 -22.34 -3.69 13.56
CA MET A 141 -23.15 -4.89 13.31
C MET A 141 -24.51 -4.58 12.69
N LYS A 142 -25.17 -3.51 13.15
CA LYS A 142 -26.48 -3.10 12.62
C LYS A 142 -26.41 -2.75 11.14
N GLU A 143 -25.43 -1.93 10.76
CA GLU A 143 -25.20 -1.59 9.35
C GLU A 143 -24.78 -2.81 8.54
N ALA A 144 -24.07 -3.78 9.15
CA ALA A 144 -23.69 -5.02 8.48
C ALA A 144 -24.88 -5.90 8.12
N GLU A 145 -25.87 -6.00 9.00
CA GLU A 145 -27.12 -6.72 8.72
C GLU A 145 -27.87 -6.08 7.54
N GLU A 146 -28.06 -4.76 7.57
CA GLU A 146 -28.72 -4.00 6.49
C GLU A 146 -27.94 -4.14 5.17
N PHE A 147 -26.61 -4.07 5.23
CA PHE A 147 -25.73 -4.21 4.06
C PHE A 147 -25.87 -5.59 3.39
N ILE A 148 -25.92 -6.66 4.19
CA ILE A 148 -26.06 -8.02 3.66
C ILE A 148 -27.39 -8.18 2.93
N GLU A 149 -28.48 -7.64 3.48
CA GLU A 149 -29.80 -7.73 2.85
C GLU A 149 -29.85 -7.01 1.50
N ILE A 150 -29.28 -5.80 1.43
CA ILE A 150 -29.24 -4.98 0.21
C ILE A 150 -28.36 -5.63 -0.86
N TYR A 151 -27.17 -6.14 -0.49
CA TYR A 151 -26.15 -6.57 -1.44
C TYR A 151 -26.03 -8.10 -1.59
N LYS A 152 -27.01 -8.88 -1.09
CA LYS A 152 -27.00 -10.36 -1.13
C LYS A 152 -26.70 -10.94 -2.51
N ASP A 153 -27.18 -10.29 -3.57
CA ASP A 153 -27.01 -10.77 -4.94
C ASP A 153 -25.55 -10.65 -5.44
N GLN A 154 -24.75 -9.79 -4.79
CA GLN A 154 -23.32 -9.60 -5.04
C GLN A 154 -22.43 -10.41 -4.07
N ALA A 155 -23.00 -11.20 -3.16
CA ALA A 155 -22.24 -12.04 -2.25
C ALA A 155 -21.58 -13.21 -2.99
N TYR A 156 -20.38 -13.64 -2.55
CA TYR A 156 -19.81 -14.86 -3.07
C TYR A 156 -20.61 -16.06 -2.55
N LYS A 157 -21.10 -16.88 -3.47
CA LYS A 157 -21.72 -18.18 -3.15
C LYS A 157 -20.62 -19.12 -2.68
N LYS A 158 -20.73 -19.60 -1.44
CA LYS A 158 -19.92 -20.71 -0.93
C LYS A 158 -20.37 -22.03 -1.53
#